data_AF-A0A0F9UFA6-F1
#
_entry.id   AF-A0A0F9UFA6-F1
#
_cell.length_a   1.000
_cell.length_b   1.000
_cell.length_c   1.000
_cell.angle_alpha   90.00
_cell.angle_beta   90.00
_cell.angle_gamma   90.00
#
_symmetry.space_group_name_H-M   'P 1'
#
loop_
_entity.id
_entity.type
_entity.pdbx_description
1 polymer ?
#
loop_
_entity_poly.entity_id
_entity_poly.type
_entity_poly.pdbx_seq_one_letter_code
_entity_poly.pdbx_strand_id
1 'polypeptide(L)'
;MSEIKLTQDVQSIVDGIFKQKEENAMRKETEVALNKSAEKINELAASLEAKESELSELGNKVEEFESTVAGLSDKISELETEKSDLEKEKDAFEASKEELTKRAETAEEEISNMKKSQLSQIRFEELKKAGVSAADEKAIEDQISKIREMEDEVFEAYKAERVELRKSIVAELEASSDNDDDPDAAAAAAAAKLKAEEEAIAAGLNKPIEPMRAVAAALNLETLPSDGMVSKYKELGKAMAKNYERKKSE
;
A
#
# COMPACT_ATOMS: atom_id res chain seq x y z
N MET A 1 40.05 78.51 104.90
CA MET A 1 39.17 77.34 104.63
C MET A 1 38.23 77.55 103.43
N SER A 2 37.77 78.77 103.15
CA SER A 2 36.82 79.02 102.04
C SER A 2 37.39 78.77 100.64
N GLU A 3 38.64 79.17 100.36
CA GLU A 3 39.23 79.02 99.01
C GLU A 3 39.53 77.56 98.64
N ILE A 4 40.09 76.77 99.55
CA ILE A 4 40.41 75.35 99.30
C ILE A 4 39.15 74.56 98.92
N LYS A 5 38.03 74.83 99.60
CA LYS A 5 36.74 74.20 99.34
C LYS A 5 36.19 74.61 97.98
N LEU A 6 36.24 75.91 97.65
CA LEU A 6 35.84 76.41 96.34
C LEU A 6 36.67 75.78 95.21
N THR A 7 37.97 75.59 95.42
CA THR A 7 38.87 74.99 94.42
C THR A 7 38.53 73.50 94.20
N GLN A 8 38.25 72.75 95.27
CA GLN A 8 37.79 71.36 95.17
C GLN A 8 36.42 71.22 94.50
N ASP A 9 35.49 72.11 94.81
CA ASP A 9 34.15 72.11 94.20
C ASP A 9 34.24 72.40 92.69
N VAL A 10 35.07 73.37 92.29
CA VAL A 10 35.34 73.67 90.88
C VAL A 10 35.99 72.47 90.17
N GLN A 11 36.98 71.83 90.80
CA GLN A 11 37.64 70.64 90.26
C GLN A 11 36.61 69.51 90.01
N SER A 12 35.75 69.23 90.99
CA SER A 12 34.71 68.20 90.88
C SER A 12 33.68 68.51 89.80
N ILE A 13 33.30 69.78 89.62
CA ILE A 13 32.38 70.20 88.55
C ILE A 13 33.05 70.00 87.19
N VAL A 14 34.31 70.41 87.04
CA VAL A 14 35.07 70.25 85.79
C VAL A 14 35.22 68.77 85.43
N ASP A 15 35.59 67.91 86.38
CA ASP A 15 35.70 66.46 86.16
C ASP A 15 34.35 65.84 85.80
N GLY A 16 33.26 66.30 86.42
CA GLY A 16 31.90 65.90 86.09
C GLY A 16 31.51 66.27 84.65
N ILE A 17 31.84 67.49 84.22
CA ILE A 17 31.60 67.95 82.83
C ILE A 17 32.40 67.12 81.83
N PHE A 18 33.66 66.79 82.11
CA PHE A 18 34.46 65.95 81.22
C PHE A 18 33.92 64.53 81.10
N LYS A 19 33.56 63.89 82.23
CA LYS A 19 32.91 62.56 82.20
C LYS A 19 31.61 62.57 81.43
N GLN A 20 30.77 63.58 81.64
CA GLN A 20 29.49 63.70 80.95
C GLN A 20 29.69 63.94 79.44
N LYS A 21 30.70 64.72 79.06
CA LYS A 21 31.06 64.94 77.66
C LYS A 21 31.55 63.65 76.99
N GLU A 22 32.38 62.87 77.68
CA GLU A 22 32.89 61.58 77.21
C GLU A 22 31.75 60.56 77.07
N GLU A 23 30.86 60.45 78.06
CA GLU A 23 29.69 59.58 78.01
C GLU A 23 28.74 59.97 76.85
N ASN A 24 28.51 61.27 76.64
CA ASN A 24 27.71 61.75 75.52
C ASN A 24 28.36 61.46 74.16
N ALA A 25 29.70 61.51 74.06
CA ALA A 25 30.42 61.15 72.84
C ALA A 25 30.27 59.65 72.55
N MET A 26 30.45 58.80 73.57
CA MET A 26 30.25 57.36 73.47
C MET A 26 28.82 57.01 73.06
N ARG A 27 27.81 57.66 73.67
CA ARG A 27 26.40 57.47 73.29
C ARG A 27 26.15 57.80 71.82
N LYS A 28 26.66 58.93 71.33
CA LYS A 28 26.54 59.30 69.91
C LYS A 28 27.21 58.28 68.99
N GLU A 29 28.39 57.80 69.34
CA GLU A 29 29.08 56.78 68.55
C GLU A 29 28.28 55.47 68.51
N THR A 30 27.73 55.04 69.65
CA THR A 30 26.87 53.85 69.70
C THR A 30 25.59 54.03 68.90
N GLU A 31 24.97 55.22 68.91
CA GLU A 31 23.77 55.52 68.14
C GLU A 31 24.05 55.48 66.63
N VAL A 32 25.18 56.05 66.18
CA VAL A 32 25.63 55.97 64.79
C VAL A 32 25.87 54.52 64.37
N ALA A 33 26.52 53.72 65.22
CA ALA A 33 26.77 52.31 64.93
C ALA A 33 25.47 51.49 64.85
N LEU A 34 24.51 51.76 65.75
CA LEU A 34 23.19 51.12 65.74
C LEU A 34 22.40 51.50 64.49
N ASN A 35 22.37 52.78 64.12
CA ASN A 35 21.69 53.24 62.91
C ASN A 35 22.28 52.58 61.65
N LYS A 36 23.62 52.52 61.54
CA LYS A 36 24.29 51.83 60.45
C LYS A 36 23.98 50.33 60.41
N SER A 37 23.88 49.70 61.57
CA SER A 37 23.48 48.29 61.66
C SER A 37 22.03 48.10 61.22
N ALA A 38 21.12 49.00 61.61
CA ALA A 38 19.71 48.94 61.23
C ALA A 38 19.53 49.13 59.71
N GLU A 39 20.24 50.09 59.10
CA GLU A 39 20.27 50.28 57.65
C GLU A 39 20.69 49.00 56.93
N LYS A 40 21.79 48.38 57.38
CA LYS A 40 22.30 47.15 56.76
C LYS A 40 21.35 45.97 56.93
N ILE A 41 20.65 45.87 58.06
CA ILE A 41 19.62 44.85 58.28
C ILE A 41 18.47 45.06 57.28
N ASN A 42 18.02 46.29 57.07
CA ASN A 42 16.95 46.59 56.12
C ASN A 42 17.36 46.28 54.67
N GLU A 43 18.59 46.60 54.27
CA GLU A 43 19.12 46.25 52.96
C GLU A 43 19.16 44.72 52.74
N LEU A 44 19.63 43.98 53.74
CA LEU A 44 19.68 42.52 53.68
C LEU A 44 18.28 41.90 53.65
N ALA A 45 17.33 42.44 54.41
CA ALA A 45 15.94 41.99 54.41
C ALA A 45 15.29 42.18 53.04
N ALA A 46 15.43 43.37 52.43
CA ALA A 46 14.91 43.64 51.09
C ALA A 46 15.56 42.74 50.01
N SER A 47 16.87 42.48 50.13
CA SER A 47 17.57 41.57 49.23
C SER A 47 17.07 40.12 49.38
N LEU A 48 16.79 39.69 50.61
CA LEU A 48 16.25 38.36 50.89
C LEU A 48 14.84 38.20 50.29
N GLU A 49 13.95 39.16 50.50
CA GLU A 49 12.59 39.16 49.94
C GLU A 49 12.63 39.10 48.41
N ALA A 50 13.52 39.87 47.77
CA ALA A 50 13.69 39.82 46.31
C ALA A 50 14.14 38.43 45.84
N LYS A 51 15.07 37.80 46.56
CA LYS A 51 15.56 36.45 46.24
C LYS A 51 14.50 35.37 46.48
N GLU A 52 13.67 35.50 47.50
CA GLU A 52 12.54 34.60 47.74
C GLU A 52 11.51 34.68 46.61
N SER A 53 11.23 35.90 46.12
CA SER A 53 10.35 36.10 44.96
C SER A 53 10.92 35.43 43.69
N GLU A 54 12.20 35.66 43.39
CA GLU A 54 12.87 35.02 42.24
C GLU A 54 12.84 33.48 42.35
N LEU A 55 13.04 32.94 43.55
CA LEU A 55 13.02 31.49 43.79
C LEU A 55 11.62 30.92 43.56
N SER A 56 10.58 31.62 44.01
CA SER A 56 9.20 31.23 43.75
C SER A 56 8.86 31.23 42.25
N GLU A 57 9.30 32.24 41.51
CA GLU A 57 9.08 32.31 40.05
C GLU A 57 9.81 31.18 39.31
N LEU A 58 11.05 30.88 39.73
CA LEU A 58 11.81 29.75 39.19
C LEU A 58 11.14 28.41 39.51
N GLY A 59 10.60 28.25 40.72
CA GLY A 59 9.82 27.07 41.10
C GLY A 59 8.63 26.82 40.17
N ASN A 60 7.83 27.86 39.91
CA ASN A 60 6.69 27.75 39.00
C ASN A 60 7.11 27.36 37.57
N LYS A 61 8.22 27.92 37.06
CA LYS A 61 8.76 27.55 35.74
C LYS A 61 9.22 26.09 35.68
N VAL A 62 9.80 25.58 36.77
CA VAL A 62 10.19 24.17 36.85
C VAL A 62 8.95 23.28 36.76
N GLU A 63 7.89 23.57 37.50
CA GLU A 63 6.62 22.83 37.44
C GLU A 63 6.00 22.85 36.04
N GLU A 64 6.00 24.00 35.36
CA GLU A 64 5.53 24.12 33.97
C GLU A 64 6.35 23.28 32.99
N PHE A 65 7.69 23.29 33.13
CA PHE A 65 8.57 22.46 32.30
C PHE A 65 8.40 20.98 32.58
N GLU A 66 8.23 20.57 33.83
CA GLU A 66 7.96 19.18 34.19
C GLU A 66 6.64 18.69 33.57
N SER A 67 5.58 19.52 33.64
CA SER A 67 4.31 19.21 32.97
C SER A 67 4.45 19.10 31.45
N THR A 68 5.26 19.96 30.84
CA THR A 68 5.52 19.93 29.39
C THR A 68 6.28 18.67 29.00
N VAL A 69 7.31 18.30 29.76
CA VAL A 69 8.10 17.09 29.53
C VAL A 69 7.23 15.84 29.66
N ALA A 70 6.35 15.77 30.65
CA ALA A 70 5.42 14.66 30.81
C ALA A 70 4.50 14.52 29.58
N GLY A 71 3.88 15.62 29.12
CA GLY A 71 3.02 15.61 27.95
C GLY A 71 3.74 15.23 26.65
N LEU A 72 4.99 15.68 26.48
CA LEU A 72 5.83 15.27 25.35
C LEU A 72 6.20 13.79 25.42
N SER A 73 6.48 13.26 26.60
CA SER A 73 6.78 11.83 26.81
C SER A 73 5.59 10.96 26.41
N ASP A 74 4.38 11.32 26.84
CA ASP A 74 3.16 10.60 26.45
C ASP A 74 2.96 10.61 24.93
N LYS A 75 3.17 11.77 24.30
CA LYS A 75 3.07 11.91 22.85
C LYS A 75 4.08 11.05 22.10
N ILE A 76 5.30 10.92 22.62
CA ILE A 76 6.32 10.03 22.04
C ILE A 76 5.85 8.58 22.10
N SER A 77 5.34 8.12 23.24
CA SER A 77 4.86 6.74 23.39
C SER A 77 3.66 6.42 22.47
N GLU A 78 2.75 7.37 22.27
CA GLU A 78 1.67 7.23 21.29
C GLU A 78 2.21 7.06 19.87
N LEU A 79 3.16 7.92 19.46
CA LEU A 79 3.75 7.88 18.12
C LEU A 79 4.56 6.62 17.87
N GLU A 80 5.26 6.10 18.89
CA GLU A 80 5.97 4.82 18.80
C GLU A 80 5.01 3.65 18.58
N THR A 81 3.85 3.68 19.24
CA THR A 81 2.80 2.66 19.06
C THR A 81 2.22 2.73 17.65
N GLU A 82 1.84 3.92 17.19
CA GLU A 82 1.31 4.14 15.84
C GLU A 82 2.31 3.69 14.76
N LYS A 83 3.60 4.02 14.94
CA LYS A 83 4.66 3.56 14.04
C LYS A 83 4.74 2.04 13.98
N SER A 84 4.70 1.35 15.13
CA SER A 84 4.77 -0.11 15.18
C SER A 84 3.59 -0.77 14.46
N ASP A 85 2.39 -0.20 14.57
CA ASP A 85 1.21 -0.73 13.91
C ASP A 85 1.25 -0.50 12.39
N LEU A 86 1.72 0.67 11.95
CA LEU A 86 1.97 0.95 10.52
C LEU A 86 3.02 0.02 9.91
N GLU A 87 4.08 -0.32 10.65
CA GLU A 87 5.09 -1.29 10.20
C GLU A 87 4.47 -2.68 9.98
N LYS A 88 3.61 -3.15 10.89
CA LYS A 88 2.88 -4.43 10.72
C LYS A 88 1.94 -4.40 9.53
N GLU A 89 1.21 -3.30 9.32
CA GLU A 89 0.31 -3.16 8.18
C GLU A 89 1.07 -3.19 6.86
N LYS A 90 2.23 -2.52 6.81
CA LYS A 90 3.12 -2.55 5.65
C LYS A 90 3.59 -3.97 5.33
N ASP A 91 4.06 -4.72 6.32
CA ASP A 91 4.53 -6.09 6.12
C ASP A 91 3.41 -7.01 5.61
N ALA A 92 2.19 -6.86 6.16
CA ALA A 92 1.01 -7.59 5.69
C ALA A 92 0.65 -7.24 4.23
N PHE A 93 0.75 -5.98 3.86
CA PHE A 93 0.50 -5.52 2.49
C PHE A 93 1.55 -6.06 1.50
N GLU A 94 2.83 -6.05 1.87
CA GLU A 94 3.91 -6.61 1.06
C GLU A 94 3.71 -8.13 0.83
N ALA A 95 3.31 -8.88 1.86
CA ALA A 95 2.99 -10.30 1.73
C ALA A 95 1.81 -10.54 0.76
N SER A 96 0.74 -9.75 0.88
CA SER A 96 -0.41 -9.85 -0.02
C SER A 96 -0.04 -9.53 -1.48
N LYS A 97 0.84 -8.55 -1.69
CA LYS A 97 1.36 -8.21 -3.02
C LYS A 97 2.14 -9.36 -3.64
N GLU A 98 2.98 -10.04 -2.85
CA GLU A 98 3.73 -11.20 -3.33
C GLU A 98 2.80 -12.36 -3.72
N GLU A 99 1.77 -12.63 -2.92
CA GLU A 99 0.76 -13.63 -3.22
C GLU A 99 0.00 -13.32 -4.51
N LEU A 100 -0.45 -12.06 -4.68
CA LEU A 100 -1.15 -11.63 -5.88
C LEU A 100 -0.27 -11.71 -7.12
N THR A 101 1.02 -11.40 -7.01
CA THR A 101 1.99 -11.56 -8.11
C THR A 101 2.08 -13.01 -8.55
N LYS A 102 2.28 -13.95 -7.62
CA LYS A 102 2.36 -15.39 -7.93
C LYS A 102 1.07 -15.91 -8.58
N ARG A 103 -0.08 -15.44 -8.09
CA ARG A 103 -1.38 -15.81 -8.67
C ARG A 103 -1.56 -15.28 -10.08
N ALA A 104 -1.07 -14.08 -10.36
CA ALA A 104 -1.09 -13.51 -11.70
C ALA A 104 -0.20 -14.31 -12.66
N GLU A 105 1.03 -14.63 -12.26
CA GLU A 105 1.96 -15.46 -13.06
C GLU A 105 1.35 -16.83 -13.38
N THR A 106 0.77 -17.50 -12.38
CA THR A 106 0.08 -18.79 -12.58
C THR A 106 -1.07 -18.67 -13.56
N ALA A 107 -1.90 -17.63 -13.43
CA ALA A 107 -3.03 -17.41 -14.33
C ALA A 107 -2.57 -17.10 -15.77
N GLU A 108 -1.47 -16.38 -15.95
CA GLU A 108 -0.88 -16.11 -17.27
C GLU A 108 -0.40 -17.40 -17.95
N GLU A 109 0.26 -18.29 -17.21
CA GLU A 109 0.68 -19.61 -17.70
C GLU A 109 -0.52 -20.49 -18.08
N GLU A 110 -1.56 -20.53 -17.23
CA GLU A 110 -2.81 -21.26 -17.51
C GLU A 110 -3.49 -20.73 -18.78
N ILE A 111 -3.61 -19.41 -18.93
CA ILE A 111 -4.19 -18.79 -20.13
C ILE A 111 -3.37 -19.13 -21.37
N SER A 112 -2.04 -19.07 -21.29
CA SER A 112 -1.15 -19.43 -22.39
C SER A 112 -1.36 -20.88 -22.82
N ASN A 113 -1.41 -21.80 -21.86
CA ASN A 113 -1.65 -23.22 -22.10
C ASN A 113 -3.05 -23.49 -22.69
N MET A 114 -4.08 -22.83 -22.17
CA MET A 114 -5.45 -22.92 -22.70
C MET A 114 -5.52 -22.43 -24.14
N LYS A 115 -4.88 -21.30 -24.46
CA LYS A 115 -4.81 -20.77 -25.83
C LYS A 115 -4.15 -21.74 -26.79
N LYS A 116 -2.98 -22.30 -26.42
CA LYS A 116 -2.31 -23.34 -27.21
C LYS A 116 -3.20 -24.56 -27.44
N SER A 117 -3.88 -25.02 -26.39
CA SER A 117 -4.81 -26.16 -26.48
C SER A 117 -5.98 -25.88 -27.43
N GLN A 118 -6.64 -24.73 -27.29
CA GLN A 118 -7.75 -24.33 -28.15
C GLN A 118 -7.31 -24.18 -29.61
N LEU A 119 -6.17 -23.52 -29.84
CA LEU A 119 -5.62 -23.34 -31.18
C LEU A 119 -5.29 -24.68 -31.83
N SER A 120 -4.70 -25.63 -31.09
CA SER A 120 -4.42 -26.97 -31.59
C SER A 120 -5.68 -27.73 -32.01
N GLN A 121 -6.78 -27.57 -31.27
CA GLN A 121 -8.07 -28.18 -31.62
C GLN A 121 -8.65 -27.57 -32.90
N ILE A 122 -8.65 -26.23 -33.02
CA ILE A 122 -9.12 -25.53 -34.23
C ILE A 122 -8.31 -25.99 -35.45
N ARG A 123 -6.98 -26.00 -35.33
CA ARG A 123 -6.06 -26.45 -36.38
C ARG A 123 -6.32 -27.91 -36.77
N PHE A 124 -6.58 -28.78 -35.80
CA PHE A 124 -6.94 -30.17 -36.10
C PHE A 124 -8.27 -30.28 -36.86
N GLU A 125 -9.28 -29.49 -36.48
CA GLU A 125 -10.54 -29.42 -37.22
C GLU A 125 -10.35 -28.92 -38.66
N GLU A 126 -9.43 -27.99 -38.90
CA GLU A 126 -9.08 -27.54 -40.25
C GLU A 126 -8.43 -28.66 -41.08
N LEU A 127 -7.51 -29.43 -40.49
CA LEU A 127 -6.92 -30.60 -41.14
C LEU A 127 -7.98 -31.65 -41.45
N LYS A 128 -8.95 -31.84 -40.55
CA LYS A 128 -10.09 -32.74 -40.74
C LYS A 128 -10.98 -32.28 -41.89
N LYS A 129 -11.30 -30.98 -41.96
CA LYS A 129 -12.05 -30.38 -43.09
C LYS A 129 -11.32 -30.51 -44.42
N ALA A 130 -10.00 -30.40 -44.42
CA ALA A 130 -9.16 -30.64 -45.60
C ALA A 130 -8.97 -32.14 -45.94
N GLY A 131 -9.49 -33.05 -45.09
CA GLY A 131 -9.40 -34.50 -45.24
C GLY A 131 -7.97 -35.04 -45.13
N VAL A 132 -7.10 -34.35 -44.37
CA VAL A 132 -5.70 -34.72 -44.14
C VAL A 132 -5.37 -34.96 -42.67
N SER A 133 -6.39 -35.04 -41.82
CA SER A 133 -6.25 -35.44 -40.42
C SER A 133 -5.95 -36.92 -40.30
N ALA A 134 -5.23 -37.30 -39.23
CA ALA A 134 -5.10 -38.69 -38.83
C ALA A 134 -6.47 -39.32 -38.51
N ALA A 135 -6.58 -40.63 -38.70
CA ALA A 135 -7.79 -41.41 -38.43
C ALA A 135 -7.70 -42.22 -37.13
N ASP A 136 -6.50 -42.68 -36.77
CA ASP A 136 -6.26 -43.49 -35.57
C ASP A 136 -6.07 -42.60 -34.33
N GLU A 137 -6.63 -43.01 -33.19
CA GLU A 137 -6.62 -42.25 -31.92
C GLU A 137 -5.22 -41.78 -31.51
N LYS A 138 -4.24 -42.69 -31.54
CA LYS A 138 -2.83 -42.36 -31.23
C LYS A 138 -2.23 -41.36 -32.24
N ALA A 139 -2.53 -41.52 -33.53
CA ALA A 139 -2.02 -40.63 -34.56
C ALA A 139 -2.69 -39.24 -34.50
N ILE A 140 -3.93 -39.17 -34.03
CA ILE A 140 -4.64 -37.92 -33.73
C ILE A 140 -3.96 -37.20 -32.56
N GLU A 141 -3.68 -37.90 -31.45
CA GLU A 141 -2.96 -37.32 -30.31
C GLU A 141 -1.57 -36.80 -30.71
N ASP A 142 -0.81 -37.58 -31.47
CA ASP A 142 0.50 -37.18 -31.98
C ASP A 142 0.41 -35.96 -32.91
N GLN A 143 -0.61 -35.90 -33.79
CA GLN A 143 -0.82 -34.77 -34.70
C GLN A 143 -1.24 -33.50 -33.95
N ILE A 144 -2.16 -33.62 -32.99
CA ILE A 144 -2.59 -32.50 -32.12
C ILE A 144 -1.41 -31.98 -31.30
N SER A 145 -0.60 -32.87 -30.74
CA SER A 145 0.59 -32.49 -29.97
C SER A 145 1.60 -31.74 -30.85
N LYS A 146 1.78 -32.20 -32.10
CA LYS A 146 2.68 -31.57 -33.06
C LYS A 146 2.20 -30.17 -33.47
N ILE A 147 0.91 -29.99 -33.79
CA ILE A 147 0.38 -28.69 -34.21
C ILE A 147 0.17 -27.71 -33.04
N ARG A 148 0.11 -28.19 -31.80
CA ARG A 148 -0.01 -27.34 -30.60
C ARG A 148 1.19 -26.41 -30.41
N GLU A 149 2.38 -26.88 -30.74
CA GLU A 149 3.63 -26.12 -30.63
C GLU A 149 4.05 -25.44 -31.94
N MET A 150 3.23 -25.53 -33.00
CA MET A 150 3.52 -24.85 -34.26
C MET A 150 3.15 -23.37 -34.20
N GLU A 151 3.95 -22.53 -34.85
CA GLU A 151 3.54 -21.17 -35.19
C GLU A 151 2.55 -21.18 -36.36
N ASP A 152 1.78 -20.11 -36.53
CA ASP A 152 0.72 -20.04 -37.56
C ASP A 152 1.26 -20.27 -38.98
N GLU A 153 2.40 -19.66 -39.33
CA GLU A 153 3.03 -19.84 -40.65
C GLU A 153 3.47 -21.29 -40.90
N VAL A 154 4.00 -21.95 -39.86
CA VAL A 154 4.45 -23.34 -39.93
C VAL A 154 3.25 -24.28 -40.07
N PHE A 155 2.15 -23.98 -39.40
CA PHE A 155 0.93 -24.77 -39.51
C PHE A 155 0.32 -24.68 -40.91
N GLU A 156 0.24 -23.49 -41.51
CA GLU A 156 -0.29 -23.33 -42.87
C GLU A 156 0.56 -24.07 -43.90
N ALA A 157 1.89 -24.00 -43.77
CA ALA A 157 2.80 -24.79 -44.61
C ALA A 157 2.58 -26.30 -44.42
N TYR A 158 2.51 -26.77 -43.18
CA TYR A 158 2.25 -28.17 -42.85
C TYR A 158 0.92 -28.68 -43.44
N LYS A 159 -0.14 -27.87 -43.35
CA LYS A 159 -1.45 -28.18 -43.92
C LYS A 159 -1.39 -28.23 -45.45
N ALA A 160 -0.73 -27.28 -46.09
CA ALA A 160 -0.55 -27.25 -47.55
C ALA A 160 0.20 -28.50 -48.05
N GLU A 161 1.33 -28.83 -47.42
CA GLU A 161 2.12 -30.04 -47.74
C GLU A 161 1.28 -31.31 -47.61
N ARG A 162 0.45 -31.40 -46.56
CA ARG A 162 -0.43 -32.55 -46.34
C ARG A 162 -1.51 -32.68 -47.41
N VAL A 163 -2.09 -31.56 -47.85
CA VAL A 163 -3.08 -31.53 -48.92
C VAL A 163 -2.45 -31.90 -50.25
N GLU A 164 -1.24 -31.39 -50.54
CA GLU A 164 -0.50 -31.74 -51.75
C GLU A 164 -0.13 -33.23 -51.78
N LEU A 165 0.37 -33.77 -50.68
CA LEU A 165 0.67 -35.20 -50.54
C LEU A 165 -0.58 -36.07 -50.73
N ARG A 166 -1.73 -35.65 -50.19
CA ARG A 166 -3.00 -36.35 -50.43
C ARG A 166 -3.36 -36.33 -51.92
N LYS A 167 -3.25 -35.17 -52.58
CA LYS A 167 -3.54 -35.05 -54.02
C LYS A 167 -2.62 -35.92 -54.87
N SER A 168 -1.32 -35.97 -54.57
CA SER A 168 -0.37 -36.82 -55.31
C SER A 168 -0.68 -38.31 -55.11
N ILE A 169 -1.00 -38.73 -53.89
CA ILE A 169 -1.38 -40.13 -53.60
C ILE A 169 -2.67 -40.51 -54.33
N VAL A 170 -3.68 -39.64 -54.32
CA VAL A 170 -4.94 -39.89 -55.05
C VAL A 170 -4.70 -39.98 -56.56
N ALA A 171 -3.91 -39.07 -57.13
CA ALA A 171 -3.57 -39.10 -58.55
C ALA A 171 -2.77 -40.36 -58.95
N GLU A 172 -1.86 -40.82 -58.10
CA GLU A 172 -1.10 -42.05 -58.32
C GLU A 172 -2.00 -43.29 -58.23
N LEU A 173 -2.93 -43.34 -57.28
CA LEU A 173 -3.92 -44.41 -57.18
C LEU A 173 -4.85 -44.45 -58.41
N GLU A 174 -5.31 -43.29 -58.89
CA GLU A 174 -6.12 -43.19 -60.11
C GLU A 174 -5.34 -43.67 -61.35
N ALA A 175 -4.09 -43.23 -61.53
CA ALA A 175 -3.24 -43.66 -62.65
C ALA A 175 -2.87 -45.16 -62.61
N SER A 176 -2.79 -45.74 -61.41
CA SER A 176 -2.57 -47.19 -61.24
C SER A 176 -3.81 -48.04 -61.56
N SER A 177 -5.01 -47.44 -61.52
CA SER A 177 -6.27 -48.13 -61.85
C SER A 177 -6.54 -48.23 -63.36
N ASP A 178 -5.79 -47.49 -64.19
CA ASP A 178 -5.92 -47.51 -65.65
C ASP A 178 -5.05 -48.59 -66.35
N ASN A 179 -4.28 -49.39 -65.59
CA ASN A 179 -3.36 -50.40 -66.15
C ASN A 179 -3.74 -51.87 -65.88
N ASP A 180 -4.93 -52.16 -65.35
CA ASP A 180 -5.46 -53.53 -65.29
C ASP A 180 -6.86 -53.61 -65.92
N ASP A 181 -6.97 -54.36 -67.02
CA ASP A 181 -8.20 -54.78 -67.69
C ASP A 181 -9.03 -55.72 -66.79
N ASP A 182 -9.64 -55.22 -65.70
CA ASP A 182 -10.74 -55.92 -65.01
C ASP A 182 -11.70 -54.94 -64.27
N PRO A 183 -12.96 -54.79 -64.72
CA PRO A 183 -13.89 -53.81 -64.17
C PRO A 183 -14.64 -54.41 -62.98
N ASP A 184 -14.02 -54.49 -61.79
CA ASP A 184 -14.73 -54.93 -60.59
C ASP A 184 -14.72 -53.90 -59.44
N ALA A 185 -15.82 -53.15 -59.38
CA ALA A 185 -16.57 -52.61 -58.25
C ALA A 185 -15.91 -51.82 -57.08
N ALA A 186 -14.61 -51.92 -56.82
CA ALA A 186 -14.00 -51.32 -55.62
C ALA A 186 -13.60 -49.84 -55.82
N ALA A 187 -13.10 -49.47 -57.01
CA ALA A 187 -12.58 -48.13 -57.29
C ALA A 187 -13.70 -47.07 -57.47
N ALA A 188 -14.80 -47.42 -58.14
CA ALA A 188 -15.95 -46.54 -58.32
C ALA A 188 -16.66 -46.21 -56.98
N ALA A 189 -16.63 -47.14 -56.03
CA ALA A 189 -17.19 -46.94 -54.69
C ALA A 189 -16.35 -45.97 -53.84
N ALA A 190 -15.01 -46.00 -53.97
CA ALA A 190 -14.13 -45.09 -53.25
C ALA A 190 -14.20 -43.65 -53.80
N ALA A 191 -14.21 -43.48 -55.13
CA ALA A 191 -14.32 -42.18 -55.77
C ALA A 191 -15.71 -41.52 -55.58
N ALA A 192 -16.78 -42.31 -55.58
CA ALA A 192 -18.14 -41.81 -55.32
C ALA A 192 -18.36 -41.42 -53.85
N LYS A 193 -17.73 -42.13 -52.90
CA LYS A 193 -17.82 -41.83 -51.47
C LYS A 193 -17.07 -40.54 -51.10
N LEU A 194 -15.96 -40.25 -51.79
CA LEU A 194 -15.21 -39.00 -51.63
C LEU A 194 -15.95 -37.77 -52.17
N LYS A 195 -16.62 -37.86 -53.33
CA LYS A 195 -17.47 -36.77 -53.85
C LYS A 195 -18.69 -36.49 -52.97
N ALA A 196 -19.27 -37.53 -52.36
CA ALA A 196 -20.40 -37.36 -51.43
C ALA A 196 -19.98 -36.71 -50.09
N GLU A 197 -18.75 -36.92 -49.63
CA GLU A 197 -18.21 -36.22 -48.45
C GLU A 197 -17.90 -34.74 -48.74
N GLU A 198 -17.45 -34.42 -49.95
CA GLU A 198 -17.19 -33.03 -50.40
C GLU A 198 -18.48 -32.19 -50.47
N GLU A 199 -19.60 -32.78 -50.93
CA GLU A 199 -20.90 -32.09 -50.98
C GLU A 199 -21.57 -31.95 -49.60
N ALA A 200 -21.30 -32.86 -48.65
CA ALA A 200 -21.86 -32.80 -47.29
C ALA A 200 -21.25 -31.66 -46.43
N ILE A 201 -19.99 -31.29 -46.69
CA ILE A 201 -19.28 -30.22 -45.98
C ILE A 201 -19.85 -28.83 -46.34
N ALA A 202 -20.42 -28.67 -47.53
CA ALA A 202 -21.02 -27.41 -47.99
C ALA A 202 -22.40 -27.09 -47.36
N ALA A 203 -23.09 -28.08 -46.80
CA ALA A 203 -24.47 -27.94 -46.30
C ALA A 203 -24.60 -27.59 -44.80
N GLY A 204 -23.50 -27.58 -44.04
CA GLY A 204 -23.46 -27.27 -42.60
C GLY A 204 -23.47 -25.77 -42.28
N LEU A 205 -24.54 -25.07 -42.65
CA LEU A 205 -24.76 -23.65 -42.37
C LEU A 205 -24.86 -23.33 -40.86
N ASN A 206 -24.16 -22.25 -40.47
CA ASN A 206 -24.54 -21.21 -39.49
C ASN A 206 -24.82 -21.57 -38.01
N LYS A 207 -23.92 -21.09 -37.15
CA LYS A 207 -24.20 -19.89 -36.33
C LYS A 207 -22.87 -19.21 -35.91
N PRO A 208 -22.69 -17.90 -36.12
CA PRO A 208 -21.53 -17.20 -35.59
C PRO A 208 -21.59 -17.21 -34.06
N ILE A 209 -20.58 -17.82 -33.43
CA ILE A 209 -20.35 -17.67 -32.01
C ILE A 209 -19.76 -16.27 -31.84
N GLU A 210 -20.53 -15.34 -31.26
CA GLU A 210 -20.06 -14.00 -30.95
C GLU A 210 -18.83 -14.09 -30.02
N PRO A 211 -17.63 -13.66 -30.45
CA PRO A 211 -16.40 -13.80 -29.66
C PRO A 211 -16.50 -13.12 -28.28
N MET A 212 -17.32 -12.08 -28.16
CA MET A 212 -17.49 -11.32 -26.92
C MET A 212 -18.21 -12.10 -25.81
N ARG A 213 -19.11 -13.05 -26.14
CA ARG A 213 -19.78 -13.87 -25.11
C ARG A 213 -18.86 -14.96 -24.53
N ALA A 214 -17.99 -15.53 -25.36
CA ALA A 214 -17.05 -16.55 -24.92
C ALA A 214 -15.94 -15.96 -24.02
N VAL A 215 -15.50 -14.73 -24.31
CA VAL A 215 -14.51 -14.02 -23.49
C VAL A 215 -15.09 -13.60 -22.14
N ALA A 216 -16.36 -13.20 -22.07
CA ALA A 216 -17.02 -12.86 -20.80
C ALA A 216 -17.18 -14.07 -19.85
N ALA A 217 -17.48 -15.25 -20.40
CA ALA A 217 -17.58 -16.49 -19.63
C ALA A 217 -16.21 -17.02 -19.14
N ALA A 218 -15.15 -16.85 -19.94
CA ALA A 218 -13.80 -17.29 -19.58
C ALA A 218 -13.13 -16.42 -18.49
N LEU A 219 -13.54 -15.17 -18.34
CA LEU A 219 -13.00 -14.23 -17.35
C LEU A 219 -13.76 -14.21 -16.01
N ASN A 220 -14.78 -15.05 -15.83
CA ASN A 220 -15.61 -15.06 -14.62
C ASN A 220 -16.14 -13.66 -14.23
N LEU A 221 -16.35 -12.80 -15.23
CA LEU A 221 -16.90 -11.44 -15.10
C LEU A 221 -18.44 -11.46 -14.96
N GLU A 222 -19.01 -12.57 -14.50
CA GLU A 222 -20.45 -12.77 -14.29
C GLU A 222 -21.03 -11.95 -13.12
N THR A 223 -20.29 -10.97 -12.62
CA THR A 223 -20.80 -9.97 -11.70
C THR A 223 -20.78 -8.60 -12.36
N LEU A 224 -21.60 -8.45 -13.41
CA LEU A 224 -22.29 -7.18 -13.55
C LEU A 224 -22.99 -6.94 -12.19
N PRO A 225 -22.64 -5.89 -11.44
CA PRO A 225 -23.30 -5.64 -10.16
C PRO A 225 -24.80 -5.56 -10.45
N SER A 226 -25.58 -6.40 -9.76
CA SER A 226 -27.04 -6.42 -9.95
C SER A 226 -27.58 -4.98 -9.93
N ASP A 227 -28.60 -4.68 -10.73
CA ASP A 227 -29.22 -3.34 -10.74
C ASP A 227 -29.58 -2.85 -9.33
N GLY A 228 -29.84 -3.78 -8.40
CA GLY A 228 -30.02 -3.50 -6.97
C GLY A 228 -28.75 -2.99 -6.25
N MET A 229 -27.57 -3.56 -6.52
CA MET A 229 -26.30 -3.08 -5.98
C MET A 229 -25.94 -1.69 -6.51
N VAL A 230 -26.07 -1.46 -7.81
CA VAL A 230 -25.80 -0.15 -8.43
C VAL A 230 -26.74 0.92 -7.86
N SER A 231 -28.02 0.58 -7.68
CA SER A 231 -29.00 1.48 -7.06
C SER A 231 -28.64 1.80 -5.60
N LYS A 232 -28.19 0.80 -4.82
CA LYS A 232 -27.79 0.97 -3.42
C LYS A 232 -26.56 1.86 -3.26
N TYR A 233 -25.56 1.71 -4.13
CA TYR A 233 -24.38 2.61 -4.13
C TYR A 233 -24.76 4.03 -4.55
N LYS A 234 -25.69 4.19 -5.49
CA LYS A 234 -26.19 5.51 -5.92
C LYS A 234 -26.97 6.21 -4.80
N GLU A 235 -27.76 5.47 -4.02
CA GLU A 235 -28.45 6.00 -2.85
C GLU A 235 -27.48 6.37 -1.72
N LEU A 236 -26.49 5.52 -1.45
CA LEU A 236 -25.45 5.79 -0.46
C LEU A 236 -24.66 7.07 -0.82
N GLY A 237 -24.29 7.23 -2.09
CA GLY A 237 -23.62 8.44 -2.58
C GLY A 237 -24.46 9.70 -2.41
N LYS A 238 -25.77 9.64 -2.69
CA LYS A 238 -26.70 10.75 -2.45
C LYS A 238 -26.82 11.09 -0.96
N ALA A 239 -26.87 10.08 -0.09
CA ALA A 239 -26.93 10.29 1.36
C ALA A 239 -25.66 10.93 1.90
N MET A 240 -24.49 10.51 1.42
CA MET A 240 -23.20 11.13 1.78
C MET A 240 -23.10 12.57 1.30
N ALA A 241 -23.49 12.87 0.05
CA ALA A 241 -23.51 14.22 -0.47
C ALA A 241 -24.40 15.15 0.36
N LYS A 242 -25.60 14.67 0.74
CA LYS A 242 -26.53 15.43 1.59
C LYS A 242 -25.97 15.69 3.00
N ASN A 243 -25.25 14.73 3.58
CA ASN A 243 -24.57 14.93 4.86
C ASN A 243 -23.39 15.91 4.75
N TYR A 244 -22.70 15.92 3.62
CA TYR A 244 -21.60 16.86 3.36
C TYR A 244 -22.12 18.29 3.20
N GLU A 245 -23.23 18.49 2.50
CA GLU A 245 -23.89 19.79 2.38
C GLU A 245 -24.41 20.30 3.73
N ARG A 246 -24.96 19.40 4.57
CA ARG A 246 -25.45 19.75 5.90
C ARG A 246 -24.33 20.19 6.86
N LYS A 247 -23.18 19.52 6.81
CA LYS A 247 -21.96 19.93 7.55
C LYS A 247 -21.35 21.25 7.07
N LYS A 248 -21.66 21.69 5.85
CA LYS A 248 -21.16 22.95 5.29
C LYS A 248 -22.07 24.14 5.64
N SER A 249 -23.29 23.87 6.10
CA SER A 249 -24.29 24.87 6.48
C SER A 249 -24.42 25.11 8.00
N GLU A 250 -23.68 24.34 8.81
CA GLU A 250 -23.46 24.55 10.25
C GLU A 250 -22.11 25.26 10.47
#